data_AF-A0A024WNU2-F1
#
_entry.id   AF-A0A024WNU2-F1
#
_cell.length_a   1.000
_cell.length_b   1.000
_cell.length_c   1.000
_cell.angle_alpha   90.00
_cell.angle_beta   90.00
_cell.angle_gamma   90.00
#
_symmetry.space_group_name_H-M   'P 1'
#
loop_
_entity.id
_entity.type
_entity.pdbx_description
1 polymer ?
#
loop_
_entity_poly.entity_id
_entity_poly.type
_entity_poly.pdbx_seq_one_letter_code
_entity_poly.pdbx_strand_id
1 'polypeptide(L)'
;MPKKKEEELKPFEMQNKYKGPKEVITNYEKINEDDMDIKLNEIHKLTNSPNEGDNLSFAIPMCAPYSAIQTHKYKIKLVPGNTKKGKVADSCISYFLKNATNEKEKELIKNISMDELGNCIIANCTPDLKELKELSKNNFVQKGRKK
;
A
#
# COMPACT_ATOMS: atom_id res chain seq x y z
N MET A 1 11.75 13.20 -53.10
CA MET A 1 12.15 14.53 -52.54
C MET A 1 11.27 15.57 -53.20
N PRO A 2 10.56 16.39 -52.41
CA PRO A 2 11.18 17.63 -51.95
C PRO A 2 11.00 17.87 -50.45
N LYS A 3 12.10 18.28 -49.83
CA LYS A 3 12.21 18.73 -48.45
C LYS A 3 11.51 20.10 -48.31
N LYS A 4 10.54 20.24 -47.40
CA LYS A 4 10.11 21.53 -46.85
C LYS A 4 10.59 21.53 -45.39
N LYS A 5 11.85 21.90 -45.17
CA LYS A 5 12.29 23.19 -44.58
C LYS A 5 11.61 23.44 -43.24
N GLU A 6 12.30 23.04 -42.17
CA GLU A 6 12.15 23.63 -40.84
C GLU A 6 12.33 25.14 -40.97
N GLU A 7 11.29 25.90 -40.65
CA GLU A 7 11.43 27.32 -40.37
C GLU A 7 11.73 27.49 -38.88
N GLU A 8 13.01 27.75 -38.58
CA GLU A 8 13.44 28.25 -37.28
C GLU A 8 12.79 29.61 -37.02
N LEU A 9 11.79 29.65 -36.15
CA LEU A 9 11.21 30.90 -35.65
C LEU A 9 12.01 31.39 -34.44
N LYS A 10 12.71 32.51 -34.64
CA LYS A 10 13.54 33.20 -33.63
C LYS A 10 12.69 33.69 -32.44
N PRO A 11 13.22 33.68 -31.19
CA PRO A 11 12.50 34.23 -30.04
C PRO A 11 12.31 35.75 -30.20
N PHE A 12 11.06 36.21 -30.07
CA PHE A 12 10.72 37.63 -29.97
C PHE A 12 10.93 38.08 -28.52
N GLU A 13 11.97 38.87 -28.27
CA GLU A 13 12.26 39.42 -26.94
C GLU A 13 11.29 40.57 -26.62
N MET A 14 10.40 40.35 -25.66
CA MET A 14 9.57 41.41 -25.09
C MET A 14 10.15 41.82 -23.73
N GLN A 15 10.73 43.01 -23.65
CA GLN A 15 11.28 43.58 -22.43
C GLN A 15 10.16 43.91 -21.44
N ASN A 16 9.96 43.09 -20.40
CA ASN A 16 9.00 43.37 -19.33
C ASN A 16 9.68 43.67 -17.97
N LYS A 17 9.43 44.88 -17.46
CA LYS A 17 9.95 45.48 -16.21
C LYS A 17 9.17 45.06 -14.95
N TYR A 18 8.87 43.77 -14.79
CA TYR A 18 8.30 43.22 -13.54
C TYR A 18 8.94 41.86 -13.24
N LYS A 19 9.52 41.67 -12.05
CA LYS A 19 10.06 40.36 -11.61
C LYS A 19 8.90 39.38 -11.38
N GLY A 20 8.55 38.62 -12.42
CA GLY A 20 7.49 37.61 -12.40
C GLY A 20 7.92 36.28 -11.75
N PRO A 21 6.95 35.40 -11.42
CA PRO A 21 7.21 34.09 -10.82
C PRO A 21 8.01 33.22 -11.78
N LYS A 22 8.96 32.44 -11.23
CA LYS A 22 9.82 31.52 -11.97
C LYS A 22 9.01 30.75 -13.02
N GLU A 23 9.44 30.83 -14.28
CA GLU A 23 8.86 30.08 -15.39
C GLU A 23 8.77 28.60 -15.00
N VAL A 24 7.55 28.10 -14.84
CA VAL A 24 7.30 26.67 -14.70
C VAL A 24 7.61 26.07 -16.06
N ILE A 25 8.80 25.47 -16.19
CA ILE A 25 9.15 24.63 -17.33
C ILE A 25 8.13 23.50 -17.33
N THR A 26 7.12 23.62 -18.18
CA THR A 26 6.09 22.63 -18.37
C THR A 26 6.66 21.54 -19.26
N ASN A 27 7.46 20.65 -18.68
CA ASN A 27 7.84 19.39 -19.30
C ASN A 27 6.61 18.48 -19.33
N TYR A 28 5.68 18.73 -20.25
CA TYR A 28 4.67 17.76 -20.62
C TYR A 28 5.33 16.74 -21.56
N GLU A 29 5.88 15.68 -20.98
CA GLU A 29 6.12 14.47 -21.75
C GLU A 29 4.76 14.01 -22.31
N LYS A 30 4.67 13.84 -23.64
CA LYS A 30 3.49 13.21 -24.24
C LYS A 30 3.33 11.84 -23.62
N ILE A 31 2.20 11.62 -22.94
CA ILE A 31 1.89 10.31 -22.40
C ILE A 31 1.56 9.39 -23.58
N ASN A 32 2.34 8.32 -23.74
CA ASN A 32 2.03 7.28 -24.70
C ASN A 32 0.82 6.48 -24.17
N GLU A 33 -0.28 6.50 -24.92
CA GLU A 33 -1.55 5.85 -24.54
C GLU A 33 -1.37 4.33 -24.40
N ASP A 34 -0.60 3.71 -25.29
CA ASP A 34 -0.32 2.26 -25.25
C ASP A 34 0.46 1.89 -23.97
N ASP A 35 1.44 2.71 -23.57
CA ASP A 35 2.20 2.50 -22.33
C ASP A 35 1.34 2.71 -21.08
N MET A 36 0.37 3.63 -21.15
CA MET A 36 -0.58 3.86 -20.06
C MET A 36 -1.48 2.63 -19.86
N ASP A 37 -2.04 2.08 -20.93
CA ASP A 37 -2.93 0.91 -20.89
C ASP A 37 -2.23 -0.33 -20.32
N ILE A 38 -0.97 -0.55 -20.71
CA ILE A 38 -0.15 -1.64 -20.15
C ILE A 38 0.00 -1.46 -18.63
N LYS A 39 0.32 -0.25 -18.16
CA LYS A 39 0.50 0.04 -16.73
C LYS A 39 -0.81 -0.12 -15.94
N LEU A 40 -1.93 0.32 -16.49
CA LEU A 40 -3.25 0.15 -15.84
C LEU A 40 -3.61 -1.33 -15.69
N ASN A 41 -3.35 -2.15 -16.71
CA ASN A 41 -3.59 -3.59 -16.64
C ASN A 41 -2.77 -4.28 -15.55
N GLU A 42 -1.54 -3.83 -15.29
CA GLU A 42 -0.73 -4.35 -14.17
C GLU A 42 -1.35 -3.97 -12.80
N ILE A 43 -1.90 -2.77 -12.67
CA ILE A 43 -2.56 -2.32 -11.42
C ILE A 43 -3.81 -3.15 -11.13
N HIS A 44 -4.56 -3.54 -12.16
CA HIS A 44 -5.76 -4.37 -12.00
C HIS A 44 -5.49 -5.78 -11.47
N LYS A 45 -4.23 -6.23 -11.45
CA LYS A 45 -3.85 -7.51 -10.82
C LYS A 45 -3.86 -7.43 -9.29
N LEU A 46 -3.84 -6.23 -8.72
CA LEU A 46 -3.91 -6.02 -7.28
C LEU A 46 -5.36 -6.11 -6.82
N THR A 47 -5.62 -7.00 -5.86
CA THR A 47 -6.94 -7.14 -5.24
C THR A 47 -6.81 -7.19 -3.72
N ASN A 48 -7.78 -6.59 -3.04
CA ASN A 48 -7.90 -6.63 -1.58
C ASN A 48 -8.86 -7.74 -1.08
N SER A 49 -9.60 -8.37 -2.00
CA SER A 49 -10.65 -9.36 -1.75
C SER A 49 -10.54 -10.45 -2.82
N PRO A 50 -9.63 -11.41 -2.64
CA PRO A 50 -9.48 -12.52 -3.57
C PRO A 50 -10.73 -13.41 -3.56
N ASN A 51 -11.17 -13.83 -4.74
CA ASN A 51 -12.30 -14.73 -4.92
C ASN A 51 -11.87 -16.20 -4.81
N GLU A 52 -12.83 -17.09 -4.59
CA GLU A 52 -12.59 -18.52 -4.63
C GLU A 52 -12.16 -18.95 -6.04
N GLY A 53 -10.95 -19.50 -6.17
CA GLY A 53 -10.35 -19.87 -7.45
C GLY A 53 -9.23 -18.95 -7.93
N ASP A 54 -9.04 -17.79 -7.30
CA ASP A 54 -7.94 -16.88 -7.64
C ASP A 54 -6.57 -17.48 -7.25
N ASN A 55 -5.57 -17.24 -8.10
CA ASN A 55 -4.18 -17.63 -7.86
C ASN A 55 -3.40 -16.46 -7.27
N LEU A 56 -3.12 -16.54 -5.97
CA LEU A 56 -2.38 -15.50 -5.25
C LEU A 56 -0.88 -15.80 -5.29
N SER A 57 -0.10 -14.84 -5.80
CA SER A 57 1.35 -14.98 -5.93
C SER A 57 2.12 -14.26 -4.83
N PHE A 58 1.70 -13.05 -4.45
CA PHE A 58 2.41 -12.19 -3.50
C PHE A 58 1.44 -11.38 -2.64
N ALA A 59 1.88 -11.02 -1.44
CA ALA A 59 1.17 -10.06 -0.58
C ALA A 59 2.02 -8.78 -0.46
N ILE A 60 1.39 -7.62 -0.68
CA ILE A 60 2.08 -6.32 -0.66
C ILE A 60 1.57 -5.53 0.55
N PRO A 61 2.45 -5.15 1.50
CA PRO A 61 2.05 -4.29 2.60
C PRO A 61 1.83 -2.86 2.09
N MET A 62 0.82 -2.18 2.64
CA MET A 62 0.57 -0.77 2.35
C MET A 62 0.01 -0.05 3.58
N CYS A 63 0.23 1.26 3.66
CA CYS A 63 -0.40 2.12 4.64
C CYS A 63 -1.31 3.11 3.92
N ALA A 64 -2.55 3.23 4.39
CA ALA A 64 -3.55 4.10 3.79
C ALA A 64 -4.50 4.63 4.88
N PRO A 65 -5.24 5.73 4.59
CA PRO A 65 -6.29 6.22 5.47
C PRO A 65 -7.32 5.12 5.75
N TYR A 66 -7.79 5.04 7.00
CA TYR A 66 -8.71 3.97 7.42
C TYR A 66 -9.99 3.93 6.57
N SER A 67 -10.45 5.09 6.10
CA SER A 67 -11.63 5.21 5.23
C SER A 67 -11.49 4.44 3.91
N ALA A 68 -10.29 4.36 3.34
CA ALA A 68 -10.00 3.69 2.07
C ALA A 68 -9.89 2.16 2.21
N ILE A 69 -9.51 1.67 3.38
CA ILE A 69 -9.22 0.24 3.63
C ILE A 69 -10.34 -0.48 4.40
N GLN A 70 -11.52 0.14 4.54
CA GLN A 70 -12.62 -0.45 5.31
C GLN A 70 -13.09 -1.79 4.76
N THR A 71 -13.01 -2.01 3.45
CA THR A 71 -13.43 -3.25 2.78
C THR A 71 -12.37 -4.35 2.81
N HIS A 72 -11.15 -4.06 3.26
CA HIS A 72 -10.06 -5.03 3.24
C HIS A 72 -10.24 -6.07 4.34
N LYS A 73 -10.00 -7.35 4.00
CA LYS A 73 -10.02 -8.48 4.94
C LYS A 73 -8.93 -8.34 6.00
N TYR A 74 -7.71 -7.99 5.57
CA TYR A 74 -6.55 -7.81 6.45
C TYR A 74 -6.28 -6.32 6.65
N LYS A 75 -6.76 -5.77 7.78
CA LYS A 75 -6.57 -4.37 8.15
C LYS A 75 -6.33 -4.23 9.64
N ILE A 76 -5.51 -3.24 10.01
CA ILE A 76 -5.27 -2.86 11.41
C ILE A 76 -5.24 -1.34 11.45
N LYS A 77 -5.88 -0.75 12.46
CA LYS A 77 -5.77 0.68 12.73
C LYS A 77 -4.48 0.96 13.50
N LEU A 78 -3.65 1.86 12.98
CA LEU A 78 -2.50 2.37 13.71
C LEU A 78 -2.92 3.60 14.54
N VAL A 79 -2.50 3.64 15.80
CA VAL A 79 -2.81 4.71 16.75
C VAL A 79 -1.49 5.32 17.22
N PRO A 80 -1.41 6.63 17.48
CA PRO A 80 -0.22 7.22 18.08
C PRO A 80 0.22 6.48 19.35
N GLY A 81 1.51 6.19 19.47
CA GLY A 81 2.09 5.39 20.57
C GLY A 81 3.62 5.42 20.56
N ASN A 82 4.28 4.65 21.44
CA ASN A 82 5.75 4.67 21.58
C ASN A 82 6.42 3.36 21.16
N THR A 83 5.83 2.63 20.21
CA THR A 83 6.35 1.32 19.77
C THR A 83 7.24 1.48 18.55
N LYS A 84 8.37 0.77 18.53
CA LYS A 84 9.28 0.72 17.36
C LYS A 84 8.59 0.03 16.19
N LYS A 85 8.85 0.49 14.96
CA LYS A 85 8.24 -0.02 13.73
C LYS A 85 8.33 -1.55 13.58
N GLY A 86 9.49 -2.15 13.88
CA GLY A 86 9.66 -3.60 13.81
C GLY A 86 8.76 -4.39 14.77
N LYS A 87 8.50 -3.89 15.98
CA LYS A 87 7.57 -4.53 16.92
C LYS A 87 6.12 -4.39 16.47
N VAL A 88 5.78 -3.26 15.85
CA VAL A 88 4.46 -3.06 15.23
C VAL A 88 4.28 -4.03 14.06
N ALA A 89 5.26 -4.13 13.18
CA ALA A 89 5.27 -5.07 12.04
C ALA A 89 5.04 -6.51 12.48
N ASP A 90 5.79 -6.98 13.48
CA ASP A 90 5.67 -8.33 14.03
C ASP A 90 4.27 -8.59 14.63
N SER A 91 3.74 -7.60 15.35
CA SER A 91 2.38 -7.66 15.92
C SER A 91 1.31 -7.71 14.82
N CYS A 92 1.49 -6.97 13.73
CA CYS A 92 0.57 -6.96 12.58
C CYS A 92 0.57 -8.31 11.86
N ILE A 93 1.74 -8.87 11.54
CA ILE A 93 1.87 -10.19 10.91
C ILE A 93 1.21 -11.25 11.79
N SER A 94 1.51 -11.24 13.10
CA SER A 94 0.91 -12.18 14.06
C SER A 94 -0.61 -12.11 14.10
N TYR A 95 -1.19 -10.91 13.99
CA TYR A 95 -2.64 -10.73 13.91
C TYR A 95 -3.20 -11.25 12.59
N PHE A 96 -2.58 -10.91 11.44
CA PHE A 96 -3.04 -11.37 10.14
C PHE A 96 -2.98 -12.89 9.99
N LEU A 97 -1.94 -13.54 10.52
CA LEU A 97 -1.82 -15.00 10.51
C LEU A 97 -2.90 -15.71 11.33
N LYS A 98 -3.38 -15.09 12.42
CA LYS A 98 -4.49 -15.61 13.23
C LYS A 98 -5.83 -15.50 12.51
N ASN A 99 -6.02 -14.43 11.74
CA ASN A 99 -7.25 -14.18 11.00
C ASN A 99 -7.27 -14.83 9.60
N ALA A 100 -6.14 -15.35 9.14
CA ALA A 100 -6.06 -16.02 7.85
C ALA A 100 -6.79 -17.36 7.87
N THR A 101 -7.72 -17.53 6.92
CA THR A 101 -8.57 -18.71 6.80
C THR A 101 -7.88 -19.78 5.95
N ASN A 102 -7.12 -19.36 4.93
CA ASN A 102 -6.52 -20.26 3.96
C ASN A 102 -5.02 -20.45 4.23
N GLU A 103 -4.47 -21.64 3.94
CA GLU A 103 -3.03 -21.90 4.11
C GLU A 103 -2.17 -21.07 3.15
N LYS A 104 -2.62 -20.89 1.91
CA LYS A 104 -1.96 -20.03 0.92
C LYS A 104 -1.82 -18.58 1.43
N GLU A 105 -2.89 -18.03 2.02
CA GLU A 105 -2.85 -16.67 2.59
C GLU A 105 -1.80 -16.58 3.72
N LYS A 106 -1.71 -17.61 4.57
CA LYS A 106 -0.71 -17.66 5.65
C LYS A 106 0.72 -17.69 5.11
N GLU A 107 0.97 -18.44 4.05
CA GLU A 107 2.27 -18.50 3.39
C GLU A 107 2.65 -17.12 2.81
N LEU A 108 1.73 -16.49 2.08
CA LEU A 108 1.96 -15.17 1.49
C LEU A 108 2.21 -14.09 2.55
N ILE A 109 1.47 -14.10 3.65
CA ILE A 109 1.67 -13.16 4.77
C ILE A 109 3.06 -13.36 5.41
N LYS A 110 3.54 -14.60 5.53
CA LYS A 110 4.88 -14.90 6.08
C LYS A 110 6.02 -14.49 5.14
N ASN A 111 5.76 -14.47 3.83
CA ASN A 111 6.75 -14.09 2.82
C ASN A 111 6.97 -12.57 2.73
N ILE A 112 6.14 -11.76 3.41
CA ILE A 112 6.37 -10.31 3.50
C ILE A 112 7.62 -10.05 4.34
N SER A 113 8.57 -9.29 3.79
CA SER A 113 9.77 -8.92 4.54
C SER A 113 9.43 -7.96 5.69
N MET A 114 10.11 -8.14 6.83
CA MET A 114 10.00 -7.22 7.97
C MET A 114 10.42 -5.79 7.61
N ASP A 115 11.35 -5.64 6.67
CA ASP A 115 11.81 -4.33 6.20
C ASP A 115 10.75 -3.65 5.34
N GLU A 116 10.09 -4.38 4.44
CA GLU A 116 8.99 -3.86 3.61
C GLU A 116 7.85 -3.37 4.48
N LEU A 117 7.42 -4.21 5.43
CA LEU A 117 6.36 -3.84 6.36
C LEU A 117 6.76 -2.68 7.28
N GLY A 118 8.01 -2.69 7.76
CA GLY A 118 8.58 -1.60 8.57
C GLY A 118 8.59 -0.27 7.83
N ASN A 119 8.85 -0.26 6.52
CA ASN A 119 8.84 0.93 5.68
C ASN A 119 7.42 1.48 5.47
N CYS A 120 6.39 0.62 5.44
CA CYS A 120 4.99 1.04 5.37
C CYS A 120 4.47 1.66 6.68
N ILE A 121 5.06 1.30 7.83
CA ILE A 121 4.57 1.73 9.14
C ILE A 121 5.04 3.15 9.50
N ILE A 122 4.10 3.97 9.97
CA ILE A 122 4.34 5.32 10.49
C ILE A 122 5.11 5.23 11.82
N ALA A 123 6.08 6.12 12.05
CA ALA A 123 6.81 6.16 13.31
C ALA A 123 5.90 6.51 14.49
N ASN A 124 6.29 6.11 15.71
CA ASN A 124 5.56 6.42 16.95
C ASN A 124 4.09 5.99 16.89
N CYS A 125 3.84 4.76 16.45
CA CYS A 125 2.51 4.18 16.42
C CYS A 125 2.46 2.85 17.18
N THR A 126 1.25 2.44 17.53
CA THR A 126 0.93 1.15 18.13
C THR A 126 -0.30 0.59 17.39
N PRO A 127 -0.33 -0.72 17.07
CA PRO A 127 -1.48 -1.32 16.42
C PRO A 127 -2.67 -1.42 17.38
N ASP A 128 -3.86 -1.02 16.93
CA ASP A 128 -5.11 -1.14 17.69
C ASP A 128 -5.65 -2.58 17.61
N LEU A 129 -5.06 -3.49 18.39
CA LEU A 129 -5.42 -4.91 18.39
C LEU A 129 -6.64 -5.23 19.26
N LYS A 130 -7.64 -4.34 19.34
CA LYS A 130 -8.82 -4.52 20.22
C LYS A 130 -9.50 -5.89 20.05
N GLU A 131 -9.46 -6.45 18.85
CA GLU A 131 -10.03 -7.77 18.51
C GLU A 131 -9.21 -8.98 19.01
N LEU A 132 -7.93 -8.82 19.35
CA LEU A 132 -7.11 -9.92 19.87
C LEU A 132 -7.48 -10.31 21.31
N LYS A 133 -8.08 -9.37 22.07
CA LYS A 133 -8.41 -9.57 23.49
C LYS A 133 -9.68 -10.40 23.73
N GLU A 134 -10.59 -10.48 22.77
CA GLU A 134 -11.83 -11.26 22.92
C GLU A 134 -11.59 -12.76 22.67
N LEU A 135 -10.76 -13.12 21.68
CA LEU A 135 -10.48 -14.53 21.35
C LEU A 135 -9.55 -15.22 22.36
N SER A 136 -8.70 -14.47 23.06
CA SER A 136 -7.81 -15.02 24.10
C SER A 136 -8.53 -15.46 25.37
N LYS A 137 -9.72 -14.93 25.67
CA LYS A 137 -10.47 -15.27 26.89
C LYS A 137 -11.27 -16.57 26.78
N ASN A 138 -11.51 -17.05 25.56
CA ASN A 138 -12.38 -18.21 25.33
C ASN A 138 -11.67 -19.57 25.45
N ASN A 139 -10.34 -19.60 25.63
CA ASN A 139 -9.58 -20.86 25.76
C ASN A 139 -9.05 -21.14 27.18
N PHE A 140 -9.53 -20.42 28.19
CA PHE A 140 -9.15 -20.67 29.58
C PHE A 140 -10.38 -20.79 30.48
N VAL A 141 -11.18 -21.85 30.30
CA VAL A 141 -11.98 -22.54 31.33
C VAL A 141 -12.65 -23.75 30.65
N GLN A 142 -12.02 -24.92 30.79
CA GLN A 142 -12.67 -26.22 31.05
C GLN A 142 -11.55 -27.21 31.41
N LYS A 143 -10.86 -26.99 32.54
CA LYS A 143 -10.05 -28.05 33.16
C LYS A 143 -11.01 -28.87 34.02
N GLY A 144 -11.30 -30.09 33.57
CA GLY A 144 -12.34 -30.95 34.10
C GLY A 144 -12.23 -31.19 35.61
N ARG A 145 -13.36 -31.08 36.30
CA ARG A 145 -13.60 -31.77 37.56
C ARG A 145 -13.81 -33.26 37.24
N LYS A 146 -12.81 -34.09 37.51
CA LYS A 146 -13.01 -35.53 37.63
C LYS A 146 -13.77 -35.80 38.93
N LYS A 147 -14.72 -36.73 38.84
CA LYS A 147 -15.55 -37.30 39.90
C LYS A 147 -14.73 -37.84 41.05
#